data_AF-A0AAF0B8C3-F1
#
_entry.id   AF-A0AAF0B8C3-F1
#
_cell.length_a   1.000
_cell.length_b   1.000
_cell.length_c   1.000
_cell.angle_alpha   90.00
_cell.angle_beta   90.00
_cell.angle_gamma   90.00
#
_symmetry.space_group_name_H-M   'P 1'
#
loop_
_entity.id
_entity.type
_entity.pdbx_description
1 polymer ?
#
loop_
_entity_poly.entity_id
_entity_poly.type
_entity_poly.pdbx_seq_one_letter_code
_entity_poly.pdbx_strand_id
1 'polypeptide(L)'
;MLSFFGNRRFFLSFFYFLFYFVLVIKSTIGKNEYVSPDELNIKTSGFLGYKCDFSTQGIHNLEPDIVERRSVICSINSYFIYDKIKLIIPKQDDPKYKFKLLPDKCFAKVYADIEGKKEIPIEQTGLIEYTLEENDTNEDYNERIIQISPFNNKDVEFYCICDNTEQVISHIDGRSALVHVTVLKYPHKIISVNLTDQKYPYLSDAYTKNNFIDYKLEIGLKEGELLVLACKKIDNKCFQKNDESKNGDLYKTNKIIYHKDFALFKAPIYVKSNDATAECTCKIDETNIYTLVVKPDYDEKVIHGCNFSKDLSIRTFTNNMNLLKYTENTDINCNVEISQPFYDHLIGISCPGTIIPDCFFQIYKPLTNELKSSEITYLDSQLNIGNIEYYEDIHENNEIRIFSIVGAIPQSASFTCMCKMDKITGFMNIKIGSAYYAFLSKLFIIFIPLFFMWL
;
A
#
# COMPACT_ATOMS: atom_id res chain seq x y z
N MET A 1 6.76 63.73 -51.49
CA MET A 1 7.84 63.37 -50.53
C MET A 1 7.21 62.91 -49.20
N LEU A 2 6.35 61.90 -49.22
CA LEU A 2 5.67 61.32 -48.05
C LEU A 2 5.09 59.97 -48.49
N SER A 3 5.84 58.89 -48.30
CA SER A 3 5.30 57.51 -48.16
C SER A 3 6.38 56.43 -47.89
N PHE A 4 7.61 56.81 -47.53
CA PHE A 4 8.68 55.82 -47.24
C PHE A 4 8.74 55.35 -45.77
N PHE A 5 7.74 55.67 -44.95
CA PHE A 5 7.71 55.32 -43.52
C PHE A 5 6.67 54.27 -43.13
N GLY A 6 5.90 53.73 -44.08
CA GLY A 6 4.83 52.74 -43.79
C GLY A 6 5.33 51.32 -43.50
N ASN A 7 6.45 50.90 -44.09
CA ASN A 7 6.86 49.49 -44.04
C ASN A 7 7.69 49.10 -42.81
N ARG A 8 8.38 50.04 -42.17
CA ARG A 8 9.20 49.75 -40.97
C ARG A 8 8.34 49.49 -39.74
N ARG A 9 7.24 50.24 -39.56
CA ARG A 9 6.32 50.04 -38.42
C ARG A 9 5.56 48.72 -38.50
N PHE A 10 5.18 48.28 -39.70
CA PHE A 10 4.52 47.00 -39.90
C PHE A 10 5.45 45.83 -39.61
N PHE A 11 6.70 45.88 -40.08
CA PHE A 11 7.72 44.87 -39.76
C PHE A 11 8.05 44.82 -38.26
N LEU A 12 8.19 45.97 -37.60
CA LEU A 12 8.42 46.04 -36.16
C LEU A 12 7.24 45.48 -35.36
N SER A 13 6.00 45.83 -35.71
CA SER A 13 4.81 45.26 -35.05
C SER A 13 4.67 43.77 -35.28
N PHE A 14 4.98 43.26 -36.49
CA PHE A 14 4.93 41.83 -36.78
C PHE A 14 6.01 41.06 -36.02
N PHE A 15 7.22 41.62 -35.90
CA PHE A 15 8.29 41.05 -35.08
C PHE A 15 7.94 41.04 -33.59
N TYR A 16 7.39 42.14 -33.07
CA TYR A 16 6.92 42.21 -31.68
C TYR A 16 5.77 41.25 -31.42
N PHE A 17 4.84 41.08 -32.38
CA PHE A 17 3.74 40.14 -32.26
C PHE A 17 4.25 38.69 -32.26
N LEU A 18 5.19 38.35 -33.15
CA LEU A 18 5.87 37.04 -33.15
C LEU A 18 6.65 36.79 -31.86
N PHE A 19 7.37 37.79 -31.36
CA PHE A 19 8.13 37.67 -30.11
C PHE A 19 7.21 37.49 -28.90
N TYR A 20 6.09 38.21 -28.88
CA TYR A 20 5.04 38.08 -27.88
C TYR A 20 4.34 36.72 -28.01
N PHE A 21 4.09 36.23 -29.22
CA PHE A 21 3.50 34.91 -29.47
C PHE A 21 4.45 33.79 -29.00
N VAL A 22 5.76 33.92 -29.26
CA VAL A 22 6.79 32.98 -28.76
C VAL A 22 6.92 33.04 -27.24
N LEU A 23 6.83 34.23 -26.63
CA LEU A 23 6.83 34.39 -25.17
C LEU A 23 5.56 33.83 -24.52
N VAL A 24 4.40 34.07 -25.12
CA VAL A 24 3.12 33.53 -24.66
C VAL A 24 3.14 32.03 -24.79
N ILE A 25 3.58 31.45 -25.92
CA ILE A 25 3.79 30.00 -26.11
C ILE A 25 4.79 29.45 -25.08
N LYS A 26 5.92 30.13 -24.82
CA LYS A 26 6.87 29.74 -23.75
C LYS A 26 6.31 29.88 -22.34
N SER A 27 5.26 30.68 -22.12
CA SER A 27 4.60 30.85 -20.82
C SER A 27 3.40 29.92 -20.63
N THR A 28 2.72 29.53 -21.72
CA THR A 28 1.63 28.55 -21.70
C THR A 28 2.11 27.11 -21.79
N ILE A 29 3.29 26.87 -22.40
CA ILE A 29 4.07 25.66 -22.15
C ILE A 29 4.66 25.85 -20.75
N GLY A 30 3.93 25.39 -19.72
CA GLY A 30 4.35 25.50 -18.33
C GLY A 30 5.82 25.14 -18.19
N LYS A 31 6.62 25.98 -17.52
CA LYS A 31 8.01 25.64 -17.21
C LYS A 31 7.98 24.33 -16.43
N ASN A 32 8.52 23.26 -17.00
CA ASN A 32 8.81 22.03 -16.26
C ASN A 32 9.78 22.42 -15.15
N GLU A 33 9.25 22.55 -13.94
CA GLU A 33 10.03 22.83 -12.74
C GLU A 33 10.68 21.52 -12.32
N TYR A 34 11.99 21.55 -12.12
CA TYR A 34 12.77 20.38 -11.71
C TYR A 34 13.18 20.54 -10.25
N VAL A 35 12.83 19.54 -9.45
CA VAL A 35 13.02 19.52 -7.99
C VAL A 35 13.75 18.26 -7.58
N SER A 36 14.32 18.24 -6.38
CA SER A 36 14.83 16.98 -5.81
C SER A 36 13.65 16.04 -5.49
N PRO A 37 13.83 14.70 -5.55
CA PRO A 37 12.76 13.77 -5.17
C PRO A 37 12.27 14.00 -3.72
N ASP A 38 13.17 14.23 -2.76
CA ASP A 38 12.80 14.50 -1.36
C ASP A 38 11.84 15.70 -1.20
N GLU A 39 12.01 16.77 -1.98
CA GLU A 39 11.10 17.93 -1.95
C GLU A 39 9.67 17.58 -2.40
N LEU A 40 9.52 16.61 -3.30
CA LEU A 40 8.22 16.08 -3.74
C LEU A 40 7.57 15.18 -2.68
N ASN A 41 8.37 14.45 -1.90
CA ASN A 41 7.87 13.56 -0.85
C ASN A 41 7.08 14.31 0.23
N ILE A 42 7.53 15.51 0.58
CA ILE A 42 6.89 16.38 1.59
C ILE A 42 5.46 16.76 1.17
N LYS A 43 5.20 16.87 -0.14
CA LYS A 43 3.89 17.28 -0.69
C LYS A 43 2.93 16.11 -0.90
N THR A 44 3.43 14.88 -0.87
CA THR A 44 2.68 13.66 -1.23
C THR A 44 2.44 12.71 -0.07
N SER A 45 3.21 12.80 1.02
CA SER A 45 3.09 11.86 2.14
C SER A 45 2.19 12.35 3.28
N GLY A 46 0.99 11.77 3.39
CA GLY A 46 0.36 11.55 4.69
C GLY A 46 1.05 10.38 5.41
N PHE A 47 0.93 10.28 6.74
CA PHE A 47 1.43 9.10 7.46
C PHE A 47 0.70 7.85 6.95
N LEU A 48 1.42 6.99 6.23
CA LEU A 48 1.02 5.63 5.85
C LEU A 48 1.98 4.68 6.55
N GLY A 49 1.46 3.85 7.46
CA GLY A 49 2.30 2.99 8.28
C GLY A 49 1.60 2.39 9.49
N TYR A 50 2.30 1.52 10.22
CA TYR A 50 1.80 0.82 11.39
C TYR A 50 2.06 1.61 12.67
N LYS A 51 1.14 1.52 13.64
CA LYS A 51 1.27 2.17 14.95
C LYS A 51 1.05 1.16 16.08
N CYS A 52 2.03 1.02 16.96
CA CYS A 52 1.82 0.40 18.27
C CYS A 52 1.65 1.53 19.30
N ASP A 53 0.40 1.78 19.69
CA ASP A 53 0.06 2.82 20.65
C ASP A 53 -0.10 2.29 22.08
N PHE A 54 0.95 2.46 22.89
CA PHE A 54 1.00 2.06 24.30
C PHE A 54 0.62 3.21 25.27
N SER A 55 0.16 4.35 24.76
CA SER A 55 -0.31 5.45 25.61
C SER A 55 -1.48 5.01 26.50
N THR A 56 -1.76 5.77 27.55
CA THR A 56 -2.87 5.48 28.49
C THR A 56 -4.26 5.49 27.83
N GLN A 57 -4.38 6.15 26.66
CA GLN A 57 -5.59 6.13 25.83
C GLN A 57 -5.43 5.27 24.58
N GLY A 58 -4.28 4.61 24.41
CA GLY A 58 -3.92 3.84 23.24
C GLY A 58 -4.60 2.46 23.21
N ILE A 59 -4.75 1.91 22.00
CA ILE A 59 -5.38 0.59 21.79
C ILE A 59 -4.55 -0.56 22.40
N HIS A 60 -3.27 -0.33 22.69
CA HIS A 60 -2.37 -1.26 23.36
C HIS A 60 -1.97 -0.77 24.77
N ASN A 61 -2.79 0.02 25.47
CA ASN A 61 -2.50 0.51 26.82
C ASN A 61 -2.02 -0.64 27.76
N LEU A 62 -0.97 -0.39 28.54
CA LEU A 62 -0.34 -1.35 29.47
C LEU A 62 -0.59 -1.06 30.95
N GLU A 63 -1.52 -0.15 31.25
CA GLU A 63 -2.00 0.07 32.62
C GLU A 63 -2.59 -1.23 33.21
N PRO A 64 -2.51 -1.41 34.54
CA PRO A 64 -3.10 -2.56 35.22
C PRO A 64 -4.61 -2.66 34.95
N ASP A 65 -5.06 -3.82 34.45
CA ASP A 65 -6.47 -4.12 34.22
C ASP A 65 -6.87 -5.36 35.02
N ILE A 66 -7.99 -5.26 35.75
CA ILE A 66 -8.54 -6.34 36.60
C ILE A 66 -9.10 -7.49 35.75
N VAL A 67 -9.53 -7.20 34.53
CA VAL A 67 -10.22 -8.13 33.63
C VAL A 67 -9.25 -8.83 32.68
N GLU A 68 -8.18 -8.14 32.25
CA GLU A 68 -7.22 -8.65 31.25
C GLU A 68 -5.79 -8.73 31.78
N ARG A 69 -5.41 -9.89 32.34
CA ARG A 69 -4.04 -10.16 32.81
C ARG A 69 -3.04 -10.60 31.73
N ARG A 70 -3.37 -10.42 30.44
CA ARG A 70 -2.57 -10.98 29.33
C ARG A 70 -1.53 -9.98 28.84
N SER A 71 -0.36 -10.49 28.44
CA SER A 71 0.62 -9.72 27.66
C SER A 71 0.02 -9.30 26.32
N VAL A 72 0.27 -8.07 25.91
CA VAL A 72 -0.23 -7.51 24.65
C VAL A 72 0.79 -7.81 23.54
N ILE A 73 0.34 -8.16 22.32
CA ILE A 73 1.24 -8.35 21.19
C ILE A 73 0.85 -7.37 20.09
N CYS A 74 1.79 -6.48 19.73
CA CYS A 74 1.68 -5.66 18.53
C CYS A 74 2.50 -6.34 17.42
N SER A 75 1.82 -7.15 16.60
CA SER A 75 2.44 -7.84 15.46
C SER A 75 2.30 -7.02 14.19
N ILE A 76 3.42 -6.72 13.54
CA ILE A 76 3.47 -5.94 12.30
C ILE A 76 4.09 -6.80 11.20
N ASN A 77 3.33 -7.04 10.14
CA ASN A 77 3.79 -7.70 8.93
C ASN A 77 3.84 -6.67 7.78
N SER A 78 5.01 -6.07 7.53
CA SER A 78 5.14 -5.04 6.49
C SER A 78 5.65 -5.61 5.17
N TYR A 79 4.89 -5.36 4.09
CA TYR A 79 5.25 -5.63 2.70
C TYR A 79 5.55 -4.34 1.90
N PHE A 80 5.35 -3.18 2.52
CA PHE A 80 5.21 -1.93 1.76
C PHE A 80 6.53 -1.20 1.56
N ILE A 81 6.52 -0.43 0.48
CA ILE A 81 7.61 0.44 0.09
C ILE A 81 7.63 1.62 1.05
N TYR A 82 8.72 1.77 1.82
CA TYR A 82 8.96 2.92 2.71
C TYR A 82 7.90 3.13 3.81
N ASP A 83 7.30 2.04 4.30
CA ASP A 83 6.40 2.06 5.46
C ASP A 83 7.07 2.63 6.70
N LYS A 84 6.31 3.45 7.45
CA LYS A 84 6.72 3.92 8.77
C LYS A 84 6.11 3.02 9.85
N ILE A 85 6.93 2.46 10.72
CA ILE A 85 6.47 1.80 11.94
C ILE A 85 6.69 2.77 13.08
N LYS A 86 5.61 3.16 13.75
CA LYS A 86 5.63 4.09 14.89
C LYS A 86 5.29 3.36 16.18
N LEU A 87 6.14 3.53 17.20
CA LEU A 87 5.83 3.21 18.59
C LEU A 87 5.49 4.51 19.33
N ILE A 88 4.39 4.51 20.06
CA ILE A 88 3.99 5.60 20.95
C ILE A 88 4.14 5.08 22.37
N ILE A 89 5.05 5.69 23.12
CA ILE A 89 5.53 5.19 24.42
C ILE A 89 5.25 6.28 25.47
N PRO A 90 4.52 6.00 26.56
CA PRO A 90 4.29 6.97 27.63
C PRO A 90 5.59 7.56 28.18
N LYS A 91 5.61 8.86 28.50
CA LYS A 91 6.75 9.50 29.17
C LYS A 91 6.85 9.04 30.63
N GLN A 92 8.09 8.90 31.11
CA GLN A 92 8.43 8.45 32.47
C GLN A 92 8.31 9.55 33.53
N ASP A 93 7.93 10.78 33.16
CA ASP A 93 8.04 11.95 34.04
C ASP A 93 7.02 11.94 35.20
N ASP A 94 5.94 11.15 35.11
CA ASP A 94 5.07 10.88 36.27
C ASP A 94 5.58 9.63 37.02
N PRO A 95 6.00 9.78 38.30
CA PRO A 95 6.56 8.69 39.12
C PRO A 95 5.59 7.51 39.35
N LYS A 96 4.30 7.63 38.98
CA LYS A 96 3.35 6.51 38.96
C LYS A 96 3.62 5.51 37.83
N TYR A 97 4.21 5.93 36.71
CA TYR A 97 4.41 5.09 35.54
C TYR A 97 5.85 4.56 35.49
N LYS A 98 6.00 3.23 35.31
CA LYS A 98 7.31 2.56 35.30
C LYS A 98 7.59 1.86 33.96
N PHE A 99 7.14 2.47 32.86
CA PHE A 99 7.35 1.92 31.53
C PHE A 99 8.83 1.82 31.20
N LYS A 100 9.26 0.64 30.76
CA LYS A 100 10.60 0.36 30.23
C LYS A 100 10.45 -0.13 28.80
N LEU A 101 11.14 0.52 27.87
CA LEU A 101 11.31 0.01 26.53
C LEU A 101 12.57 -0.86 26.52
N LEU A 102 12.48 -2.07 26.01
CA LEU A 102 13.57 -3.03 25.98
C LEU A 102 13.75 -3.53 24.54
N PRO A 103 14.90 -3.28 23.88
CA PRO A 103 16.01 -2.46 24.36
C PRO A 103 15.61 -0.98 24.51
N ASP A 104 16.32 -0.24 25.38
CA ASP A 104 16.04 1.17 25.70
C ASP A 104 15.94 2.08 24.46
N LYS A 105 16.65 1.69 23.40
CA LYS A 105 16.65 2.34 22.09
C LYS A 105 16.06 1.42 21.02
N CYS A 106 14.87 0.89 21.26
CA CYS A 106 14.13 0.10 20.27
C CYS A 106 14.19 0.75 18.88
N PHE A 107 14.32 -0.07 17.84
CA PHE A 107 14.66 0.27 16.43
C PHE A 107 16.10 0.68 16.16
N ALA A 108 16.85 1.25 17.10
CA ALA A 108 18.31 1.35 16.96
C ALA A 108 19.00 0.06 17.44
N LYS A 109 18.47 -0.53 18.52
CA LYS A 109 18.79 -1.86 19.03
C LYS A 109 17.51 -2.66 19.18
N VAL A 110 17.57 -3.93 18.85
CA VAL A 110 16.43 -4.84 18.87
C VAL A 110 16.85 -6.22 19.37
N TYR A 111 15.89 -7.03 19.79
CA TYR A 111 16.15 -8.44 20.01
C TYR A 111 16.06 -9.21 18.70
N ALA A 112 16.98 -10.15 18.49
CA ALA A 112 16.99 -11.04 17.34
C ALA A 112 16.03 -12.23 17.49
N ASP A 113 15.51 -12.43 18.70
CA ASP A 113 14.66 -13.56 19.08
C ASP A 113 13.56 -13.10 20.04
N ILE A 114 12.43 -13.80 20.02
CA ILE A 114 11.28 -13.52 20.87
C ILE A 114 11.55 -13.71 22.36
N GLU A 115 12.57 -14.51 22.72
CA GLU A 115 12.95 -14.76 24.11
C GLU A 115 13.74 -13.60 24.72
N GLY A 116 14.11 -12.60 23.91
CA GLY A 116 14.79 -11.39 24.36
C GLY A 116 16.22 -11.63 24.85
N LYS A 117 16.87 -12.73 24.43
CA LYS A 117 18.17 -13.13 25.00
C LYS A 117 19.35 -12.37 24.40
N LYS A 118 19.22 -11.88 23.16
CA LYS A 118 20.32 -11.22 22.44
C LYS A 118 19.89 -9.90 21.83
N GLU A 119 20.40 -8.81 22.38
CA GLU A 119 20.34 -7.49 21.75
C GLU A 119 21.32 -7.39 20.59
N ILE A 120 20.85 -6.91 19.46
CA ILE A 120 21.67 -6.59 18.29
C ILE A 120 21.34 -5.17 17.79
N PRO A 121 22.34 -4.45 17.24
CA PRO A 121 22.08 -3.27 16.42
C PRO A 121 21.17 -3.62 15.24
N ILE A 122 20.28 -2.70 14.87
CA ILE A 122 19.30 -2.92 13.80
C ILE A 122 19.99 -3.23 12.45
N GLU A 123 21.17 -2.68 12.20
CA GLU A 123 22.01 -2.96 11.02
C GLU A 123 22.33 -4.45 10.88
N GLN A 124 22.41 -5.19 11.99
CA GLN A 124 22.77 -6.60 12.02
C GLN A 124 21.58 -7.54 11.76
N THR A 125 20.36 -7.03 11.73
CA THR A 125 19.16 -7.81 11.36
C THR A 125 19.18 -8.21 9.88
N GLY A 126 19.93 -7.47 9.06
CA GLY A 126 19.95 -7.63 7.61
C GLY A 126 18.95 -6.73 6.88
N LEU A 127 18.35 -5.74 7.55
CA LEU A 127 17.61 -4.67 6.89
C LEU A 127 18.51 -3.89 5.94
N ILE A 128 17.99 -3.62 4.75
CA ILE A 128 18.62 -2.82 3.72
C ILE A 128 17.94 -1.46 3.72
N GLU A 129 18.69 -0.39 3.98
CA GLU A 129 18.25 1.01 3.96
C GLU A 129 17.02 1.29 4.87
N TYR A 130 17.24 2.09 5.91
CA TYR A 130 16.18 2.54 6.81
C TYR A 130 16.52 3.93 7.35
N THR A 131 15.50 4.63 7.87
CA THR A 131 15.68 5.85 8.65
C THR A 131 15.06 5.66 10.03
N LEU A 132 15.67 6.31 11.02
CA LEU A 132 15.19 6.33 12.40
C LEU A 132 14.86 7.78 12.77
N GLU A 133 13.68 7.98 13.34
CA GLU A 133 13.25 9.27 13.88
C GLU A 133 12.80 9.06 15.33
N GLU A 134 13.26 9.94 16.22
CA GLU A 134 12.76 10.05 17.59
C GLU A 134 12.07 11.40 17.74
N ASN A 135 10.84 11.40 18.27
CA ASN A 135 10.09 12.63 18.49
C ASN A 135 9.53 12.66 19.92
N ASP A 136 10.12 13.53 20.73
CA ASP A 136 9.81 13.68 22.16
C ASP A 136 9.08 15.00 22.45
N THR A 137 8.50 15.63 21.41
CA THR A 137 7.84 16.95 21.53
C THR A 137 6.48 16.91 22.21
N ASN A 138 5.78 15.77 22.19
CA ASN A 138 4.49 15.61 22.86
C ASN A 138 4.69 15.55 24.38
N GLU A 139 3.79 16.14 25.17
CA GLU A 139 3.94 16.22 26.63
C GLU A 139 3.71 14.88 27.35
N ASP A 140 2.90 13.99 26.77
CA ASP A 140 2.43 12.76 27.41
C ASP A 140 3.21 11.51 26.96
N TYR A 141 3.77 11.54 25.75
CA TYR A 141 4.42 10.38 25.16
C TYR A 141 5.62 10.74 24.27
N ASN A 142 6.48 9.76 24.08
CA ASN A 142 7.58 9.74 23.14
C ASN A 142 7.20 8.90 21.92
N GLU A 143 7.59 9.33 20.73
CA GLU A 143 7.44 8.54 19.52
C GLU A 143 8.80 8.00 19.05
N ARG A 144 8.82 6.74 18.64
CA ARG A 144 9.95 6.13 17.94
C ARG A 144 9.47 5.62 16.59
N ILE A 145 10.14 6.02 15.52
CA ILE A 145 9.72 5.69 14.15
C ILE A 145 10.89 5.06 13.42
N ILE A 146 10.65 3.92 12.79
CA ILE A 146 11.53 3.35 11.77
C ILE A 146 10.82 3.39 10.42
N GLN A 147 11.50 3.87 9.39
CA GLN A 147 11.03 3.78 8.01
C GLN A 147 11.89 2.78 7.26
N ILE A 148 11.27 1.82 6.56
CA ILE A 148 11.97 0.65 6.02
C ILE A 148 11.87 0.61 4.49
N SER A 149 12.99 0.48 3.79
CA SER A 149 12.98 0.38 2.33
C SER A 149 12.40 -0.97 1.84
N PRO A 150 11.89 -1.04 0.59
CA PRO A 150 11.42 -2.30 0.01
C PRO A 150 12.56 -3.22 -0.48
N PHE A 151 13.83 -2.86 -0.29
CA PHE A 151 14.96 -3.51 -0.97
C PHE A 151 15.51 -4.76 -0.28
N ASN A 152 14.85 -5.19 0.81
CA ASN A 152 15.24 -6.40 1.53
C ASN A 152 15.20 -7.63 0.62
N ASN A 153 16.26 -8.42 0.63
CA ASN A 153 16.39 -9.62 -0.23
C ASN A 153 15.85 -10.90 0.44
N LYS A 154 15.50 -10.82 1.72
CA LYS A 154 14.93 -11.88 2.56
C LYS A 154 14.00 -11.24 3.60
N ASP A 155 13.16 -12.06 4.21
CA ASP A 155 12.36 -11.64 5.35
C ASP A 155 13.29 -11.34 6.54
N VAL A 156 12.98 -10.27 7.27
CA VAL A 156 13.72 -9.83 8.46
C VAL A 156 12.74 -9.72 9.62
N GLU A 157 13.11 -10.28 10.75
CA GLU A 157 12.30 -10.29 11.95
C GLU A 157 13.10 -9.71 13.11
N PHE A 158 12.44 -8.89 13.92
CA PHE A 158 13.03 -8.34 15.12
C PHE A 158 11.97 -7.94 16.15
N TYR A 159 12.42 -7.80 17.38
CA TYR A 159 11.52 -7.64 18.53
C TYR A 159 11.95 -6.49 19.43
N CYS A 160 10.95 -5.85 20.03
CA CYS A 160 11.11 -5.00 21.20
C CYS A 160 10.03 -5.33 22.22
N ILE A 161 10.24 -4.94 23.46
CA ILE A 161 9.31 -5.15 24.56
C ILE A 161 9.03 -3.79 25.19
N CYS A 162 7.76 -3.48 25.42
CA CYS A 162 7.36 -2.37 26.28
C CYS A 162 6.81 -2.96 27.57
N ASP A 163 7.51 -2.76 28.68
CA ASP A 163 7.22 -3.40 29.97
C ASP A 163 6.75 -2.37 30.99
N ASN A 164 5.59 -2.60 31.61
CA ASN A 164 5.06 -1.81 32.70
C ASN A 164 4.77 -2.66 33.96
N THR A 165 5.30 -3.89 34.02
CA THR A 165 5.03 -4.85 35.12
C THR A 165 5.46 -4.38 36.50
N GLU A 166 6.38 -3.41 36.61
CA GLU A 166 6.79 -2.84 37.88
C GLU A 166 5.75 -1.90 38.51
N GLN A 167 4.73 -1.46 37.75
CA GLN A 167 3.62 -0.65 38.26
C GLN A 167 2.59 -1.56 38.91
N VAL A 168 2.21 -1.29 40.16
CA VAL A 168 1.20 -2.10 40.87
C VAL A 168 0.10 -1.18 41.39
N ILE A 169 -1.13 -1.42 40.94
CA ILE A 169 -2.32 -0.73 41.46
C ILE A 169 -3.24 -1.80 42.05
N SER A 170 -3.56 -1.68 43.35
CA SER A 170 -4.49 -2.59 44.03
C SER A 170 -4.17 -4.09 43.88
N HIS A 171 -2.89 -4.47 44.01
CA HIS A 171 -2.38 -5.85 43.86
C HIS A 171 -2.46 -6.44 42.44
N ILE A 172 -2.55 -5.59 41.42
CA ILE A 172 -2.54 -5.99 40.01
C ILE A 172 -1.32 -5.34 39.37
N ASP A 173 -0.44 -6.19 38.84
CA ASP A 173 0.77 -5.78 38.14
C ASP A 173 0.39 -5.16 36.78
N GLY A 174 1.18 -4.18 36.35
CA GLY A 174 1.10 -3.63 35.00
C GLY A 174 1.45 -4.68 33.96
N ARG A 175 1.18 -4.38 32.70
CA ARG A 175 1.32 -5.35 31.61
C ARG A 175 2.61 -5.16 30.85
N SER A 176 3.03 -6.20 30.14
CA SER A 176 4.08 -6.11 29.13
C SER A 176 3.50 -6.32 27.74
N ALA A 177 4.07 -5.62 26.76
CA ALA A 177 3.79 -5.77 25.36
C ALA A 177 5.01 -6.24 24.59
N LEU A 178 4.81 -7.22 23.71
CA LEU A 178 5.77 -7.60 22.70
C LEU A 178 5.46 -6.84 21.41
N VAL A 179 6.40 -6.02 20.95
CA VAL A 179 6.44 -5.50 19.59
C VAL A 179 7.15 -6.53 18.74
N HIS A 180 6.41 -7.17 17.84
CA HIS A 180 6.94 -8.14 16.91
C HIS A 180 6.86 -7.56 15.50
N VAL A 181 8.03 -7.29 14.89
CA VAL A 181 8.10 -6.74 13.54
C VAL A 181 8.68 -7.79 12.59
N THR A 182 7.88 -8.15 11.59
CA THR A 182 8.31 -8.93 10.45
C THR A 182 8.28 -8.06 9.20
N VAL A 183 9.45 -7.76 8.66
CA VAL A 183 9.63 -7.07 7.39
C VAL A 183 9.79 -8.11 6.31
N LEU A 184 8.84 -8.16 5.40
CA LEU A 184 8.77 -9.20 4.39
C LEU A 184 9.50 -8.75 3.13
N LYS A 185 10.18 -9.70 2.48
CA LYS A 185 10.80 -9.48 1.18
C LYS A 185 9.73 -9.01 0.19
N TYR A 186 10.03 -7.97 -0.57
CA TYR A 186 9.13 -7.49 -1.61
C TYR A 186 8.82 -8.62 -2.60
N PRO A 187 7.53 -8.97 -2.82
CA PRO A 187 7.18 -10.19 -3.54
C PRO A 187 7.29 -10.09 -5.06
N HIS A 188 7.37 -8.86 -5.61
CA HIS A 188 7.47 -8.61 -7.05
C HIS A 188 8.89 -8.17 -7.45
N LYS A 189 9.13 -8.13 -8.76
CA LYS A 189 10.41 -7.67 -9.31
C LYS A 189 10.59 -6.17 -9.05
N ILE A 190 11.83 -5.79 -8.72
CA ILE A 190 12.26 -4.40 -8.64
C ILE A 190 13.12 -4.10 -9.89
N ILE A 191 12.74 -3.07 -10.64
CA ILE A 191 13.45 -2.61 -11.84
C ILE A 191 14.12 -1.28 -11.51
N SER A 192 15.45 -1.24 -11.55
CA SER A 192 16.24 -0.04 -11.26
C SER A 192 16.70 0.65 -12.55
N VAL A 193 16.45 1.95 -12.66
CA VAL A 193 17.01 2.85 -13.67
C VAL A 193 17.91 3.84 -12.95
N ASN A 194 19.22 3.74 -13.16
CA ASN A 194 20.19 4.60 -12.48
C ASN A 194 20.80 5.62 -13.45
N LEU A 195 20.43 6.89 -13.24
CA LEU A 195 20.96 8.03 -13.99
C LEU A 195 21.92 8.89 -13.14
N THR A 196 22.20 8.46 -11.91
CA THR A 196 23.19 9.09 -11.03
C THR A 196 24.58 8.51 -11.24
N ASP A 197 25.60 9.12 -10.63
CA ASP A 197 26.96 8.57 -10.59
C ASP A 197 27.17 7.65 -9.36
N GLN A 198 26.17 7.57 -8.47
CA GLN A 198 26.22 6.72 -7.29
C GLN A 198 25.87 5.28 -7.65
N LYS A 199 26.51 4.32 -6.96
CA LYS A 199 26.16 2.90 -7.05
C LYS A 199 25.39 2.48 -5.81
N TYR A 200 24.34 1.69 -6.01
CA TYR A 200 23.50 1.15 -4.94
C TYR A 200 23.68 -0.37 -4.89
N PRO A 201 24.56 -0.92 -4.03
CA PRO A 201 24.93 -2.34 -4.08
C PRO A 201 23.77 -3.33 -3.90
N TYR A 202 22.70 -2.87 -3.25
CA TYR A 202 21.48 -3.64 -2.99
C TYR A 202 20.43 -3.55 -4.12
N LEU A 203 20.64 -2.67 -5.10
CA LEU A 203 19.79 -2.50 -6.28
C LEU A 203 20.63 -2.72 -7.53
N SER A 204 20.47 -3.87 -8.18
CA SER A 204 21.13 -4.11 -9.46
C SER A 204 20.49 -3.25 -10.56
N ASP A 205 21.30 -2.42 -11.21
CA ASP A 205 20.84 -1.55 -12.29
C ASP A 205 20.37 -2.37 -13.49
N ALA A 206 19.09 -2.25 -13.82
CA ALA A 206 18.52 -2.86 -15.03
C ALA A 206 18.76 -1.97 -16.25
N TYR A 207 18.72 -0.65 -16.05
CA TYR A 207 18.93 0.34 -17.10
C TYR A 207 19.83 1.47 -16.63
N THR A 208 20.63 1.99 -17.55
CA THR A 208 21.51 3.15 -17.37
C THR A 208 21.30 4.14 -18.51
N LYS A 209 22.07 5.24 -18.52
CA LYS A 209 22.03 6.26 -19.59
C LYS A 209 22.14 5.67 -21.01
N ASN A 210 22.87 4.56 -21.17
CA ASN A 210 23.10 3.91 -22.47
C ASN A 210 21.88 3.22 -23.07
N ASN A 211 20.82 3.01 -22.28
CA ASN A 211 19.61 2.32 -22.72
C ASN A 211 18.58 3.28 -23.34
N PHE A 212 18.76 4.59 -23.19
CA PHE A 212 17.83 5.59 -23.70
C PHE A 212 18.10 5.85 -25.19
N ILE A 213 17.05 5.83 -26.00
CA ILE A 213 17.09 6.20 -27.42
C ILE A 213 16.49 7.60 -27.52
N ASP A 214 17.24 8.55 -28.06
CA ASP A 214 16.83 9.96 -28.15
C ASP A 214 16.35 10.54 -26.80
N TYR A 215 17.10 10.23 -25.73
CA TYR A 215 16.77 10.61 -24.34
C TYR A 215 15.44 10.06 -23.81
N LYS A 216 14.84 9.07 -24.48
CA LYS A 216 13.60 8.41 -24.04
C LYS A 216 13.84 6.92 -23.76
N LEU A 217 13.25 6.41 -22.69
CA LEU A 217 13.19 4.98 -22.38
C LEU A 217 11.75 4.60 -22.03
N GLU A 218 11.25 3.53 -22.64
CA GLU A 218 9.94 2.96 -22.33
C GLU A 218 10.12 1.63 -21.60
N ILE A 219 9.43 1.46 -20.47
CA ILE A 219 9.49 0.25 -19.63
C ILE A 219 8.07 -0.28 -19.43
N GLY A 220 7.87 -1.55 -19.77
CA GLY A 220 6.70 -2.33 -19.38
C GLY A 220 6.84 -2.79 -17.93
N LEU A 221 5.80 -2.58 -17.10
CA LEU A 221 5.72 -3.10 -15.73
C LEU A 221 4.55 -4.04 -15.60
N LYS A 222 4.80 -5.22 -15.03
CA LYS A 222 3.73 -6.09 -14.57
C LYS A 222 3.15 -5.58 -13.27
N GLU A 223 1.95 -6.07 -12.95
CA GLU A 223 1.26 -5.77 -11.71
C GLU A 223 2.15 -5.97 -10.48
N GLY A 224 2.15 -4.96 -9.61
CA GLY A 224 2.94 -4.97 -8.37
C GLY A 224 4.45 -4.79 -8.57
N GLU A 225 4.99 -4.84 -9.78
CA GLU A 225 6.41 -4.54 -10.01
C GLU A 225 6.73 -3.10 -9.60
N LEU A 226 7.93 -2.92 -9.06
CA LEU A 226 8.40 -1.64 -8.54
C LEU A 226 9.48 -1.10 -9.46
N LEU A 227 9.24 0.09 -10.00
CA LEU A 227 10.25 0.84 -10.72
C LEU A 227 10.94 1.83 -9.78
N VAL A 228 12.26 1.85 -9.79
CA VAL A 228 13.09 2.79 -9.04
C VAL A 228 13.90 3.61 -10.03
N LEU A 229 13.62 4.90 -10.11
CA LEU A 229 14.42 5.86 -10.88
C LEU A 229 15.35 6.61 -9.93
N ALA A 230 16.65 6.36 -10.03
CA ALA A 230 17.66 7.16 -9.33
C ALA A 230 18.02 8.40 -10.18
N CYS A 231 17.67 9.58 -9.68
CA CYS A 231 17.87 10.85 -10.34
C CYS A 231 17.97 12.02 -9.33
N LYS A 232 18.94 12.91 -9.54
CA LYS A 232 19.14 14.10 -8.67
C LYS A 232 18.01 15.13 -8.79
N LYS A 233 17.43 15.30 -9.97
CA LYS A 233 16.36 16.27 -10.24
C LYS A 233 15.31 15.70 -11.17
N ILE A 234 14.08 15.63 -10.71
CA ILE A 234 12.94 15.13 -11.46
C ILE A 234 11.94 16.25 -11.73
N ASP A 235 11.09 16.10 -12.75
CA ASP A 235 10.01 17.04 -12.97
C ASP A 235 9.00 17.02 -11.80
N ASN A 236 8.44 18.17 -11.46
CA ASN A 236 7.50 18.34 -10.34
C ASN A 236 6.17 17.60 -10.51
N LYS A 237 5.95 16.92 -11.65
CA LYS A 237 4.80 16.04 -11.93
C LYS A 237 5.26 14.61 -12.25
N CYS A 238 6.48 14.22 -11.88
CA CYS A 238 7.03 12.88 -12.14
C CYS A 238 6.06 11.79 -11.65
N PHE A 239 5.58 10.95 -12.56
CA PHE A 239 4.54 9.93 -12.37
C PHE A 239 3.14 10.44 -11.97
N GLN A 240 2.95 11.75 -11.87
CA GLN A 240 1.68 12.41 -11.50
C GLN A 240 1.03 13.14 -12.68
N LYS A 241 1.58 13.04 -13.90
CA LYS A 241 1.00 13.65 -15.09
C LYS A 241 -0.33 12.96 -15.42
N ASN A 242 -1.43 13.65 -15.15
CA ASN A 242 -2.72 13.28 -15.72
C ASN A 242 -2.79 13.77 -17.16
N ASP A 243 -3.21 12.91 -18.07
CA ASP A 243 -3.62 13.34 -19.39
C ASP A 243 -4.98 14.04 -19.25
N GLU A 244 -4.99 15.35 -18.97
CA GLU A 244 -6.20 16.18 -18.82
C GLU A 244 -7.14 16.12 -20.04
N SER A 245 -6.64 15.63 -21.19
CA SER A 245 -7.40 15.50 -22.44
C SER A 245 -8.25 14.23 -22.52
N LYS A 246 -7.95 13.24 -21.69
CA LYS A 246 -8.77 12.05 -21.49
C LYS A 246 -9.48 12.27 -20.16
N ASN A 247 -10.81 12.20 -20.10
CA ASN A 247 -11.57 12.12 -18.85
C ASN A 247 -11.25 10.79 -18.09
N GLY A 248 -9.97 10.46 -17.96
CA GLY A 248 -9.46 9.24 -17.40
C GLY A 248 -9.39 9.41 -15.90
N ASP A 249 -10.12 8.54 -15.21
CA ASP A 249 -9.83 8.20 -13.83
C ASP A 249 -8.31 8.17 -13.67
N LEU A 250 -7.79 9.05 -12.80
CA LEU A 250 -6.40 9.03 -12.38
C LEU A 250 -5.95 7.59 -12.17
N TYR A 251 -4.72 7.31 -12.57
CA TYR A 251 -3.90 6.33 -11.87
C TYR A 251 -3.92 6.68 -10.37
N LYS A 252 -4.92 6.22 -9.63
CA LYS A 252 -4.81 6.12 -8.17
C LYS A 252 -3.93 4.91 -7.88
N THR A 253 -2.67 4.97 -8.31
CA THR A 253 -1.65 4.17 -7.65
C THR A 253 -1.43 4.84 -6.31
N ASN A 254 -1.72 4.13 -5.22
CA ASN A 254 -1.56 4.66 -3.87
C ASN A 254 -0.08 4.80 -3.47
N LYS A 255 0.90 4.54 -4.37
CA LYS A 255 2.31 4.38 -4.00
C LYS A 255 3.28 4.91 -5.07
N ILE A 256 3.21 6.22 -5.32
CA ILE A 256 4.37 6.97 -5.81
C ILE A 256 5.10 7.47 -4.58
N ILE A 257 6.39 7.12 -4.46
CA ILE A 257 7.19 7.50 -3.30
C ILE A 257 8.45 8.17 -3.78
N TYR A 258 8.81 9.27 -3.14
CA TYR A 258 10.08 9.94 -3.40
C TYR A 258 10.93 9.86 -2.14
N HIS A 259 12.18 9.43 -2.28
CA HIS A 259 13.08 9.25 -1.14
C HIS A 259 14.53 9.43 -1.59
N LYS A 260 15.25 10.35 -0.98
CA LYS A 260 16.62 10.74 -1.36
C LYS A 260 16.67 11.12 -2.84
N ASP A 261 17.49 10.39 -3.60
CA ASP A 261 17.65 10.52 -5.04
C ASP A 261 16.69 9.59 -5.83
N PHE A 262 15.73 8.94 -5.17
CA PHE A 262 14.84 7.98 -5.82
C PHE A 262 13.43 8.53 -6.04
N ALA A 263 12.90 8.31 -7.24
CA ALA A 263 11.48 8.31 -7.53
C ALA A 263 11.03 6.85 -7.75
N LEU A 264 10.13 6.37 -6.89
CA LEU A 264 9.62 5.01 -6.93
C LEU A 264 8.19 5.03 -7.45
N PHE A 265 7.92 4.12 -8.38
CA PHE A 265 6.58 3.90 -8.93
C PHE A 265 6.22 2.42 -8.77
N LYS A 266 5.22 2.14 -7.94
CA LYS A 266 4.62 0.81 -7.89
C LYS A 266 3.53 0.70 -8.96
N ALA A 267 3.67 -0.30 -9.83
CA ALA A 267 2.57 -0.68 -10.72
C ALA A 267 1.38 -1.18 -9.88
N PRO A 268 0.15 -0.69 -10.13
CA PRO A 268 -1.03 -1.14 -9.40
C PRO A 268 -1.28 -2.62 -9.66
N ILE A 269 -1.94 -3.30 -8.71
CA ILE A 269 -2.33 -4.71 -8.88
C ILE A 269 -3.52 -4.86 -9.85
N TYR A 270 -4.26 -3.79 -10.08
CA TYR A 270 -5.38 -3.77 -11.02
C TYR A 270 -5.21 -2.62 -12.02
N VAL A 271 -5.11 -2.95 -13.31
CA VAL A 271 -5.01 -2.00 -14.42
C VAL A 271 -6.25 -2.11 -15.30
N LYS A 272 -6.93 -0.99 -15.59
CA LYS A 272 -8.17 -0.99 -16.38
C LYS A 272 -7.92 -1.09 -17.90
N SER A 273 -6.82 -0.54 -18.42
CA SER A 273 -6.50 -0.51 -19.85
C SER A 273 -5.01 -0.26 -20.14
N ASN A 274 -4.57 -0.59 -21.36
CA ASN A 274 -3.18 -0.45 -21.85
C ASN A 274 -2.73 1.01 -22.05
N ASP A 275 -3.68 1.95 -22.12
CA ASP A 275 -3.39 3.36 -22.43
C ASP A 275 -2.98 4.17 -21.19
N ALA A 276 -2.93 3.51 -20.04
CA ALA A 276 -2.59 4.13 -18.79
C ALA A 276 -1.05 4.22 -18.73
N THR A 277 -0.45 5.30 -19.25
CA THR A 277 1.00 5.54 -19.16
C THR A 277 1.34 6.52 -18.05
N ALA A 278 2.40 6.25 -17.29
CA ALA A 278 2.99 7.21 -16.34
C ALA A 278 4.35 7.68 -16.86
N GLU A 279 4.72 8.93 -16.63
CA GLU A 279 5.99 9.48 -17.13
C GLU A 279 6.73 10.24 -16.06
N CYS A 280 8.06 10.16 -16.09
CA CYS A 280 8.94 10.94 -15.25
C CYS A 280 10.15 11.43 -16.05
N THR A 281 10.50 12.70 -15.92
CA THR A 281 11.63 13.31 -16.58
C THR A 281 12.74 13.55 -15.56
N CYS A 282 13.93 13.01 -15.82
CA CYS A 282 15.14 13.19 -15.04
C CYS A 282 16.07 14.19 -15.71
N LYS A 283 16.41 15.27 -14.99
CA LYS A 283 17.40 16.27 -15.42
C LYS A 283 18.74 15.98 -14.75
N ILE A 284 19.72 15.55 -15.53
CA ILE A 284 21.09 15.35 -15.05
C ILE A 284 21.85 16.68 -15.04
N ASP A 285 21.71 17.45 -16.12
CA ASP A 285 22.25 18.81 -16.29
C ASP A 285 21.35 19.62 -17.24
N GLU A 286 21.74 20.84 -17.61
CA GLU A 286 20.93 21.72 -18.49
C GLU A 286 20.71 21.16 -19.91
N THR A 287 21.57 20.25 -20.37
CA THR A 287 21.53 19.69 -21.72
C THR A 287 21.01 18.26 -21.76
N ASN A 288 21.20 17.49 -20.69
CA ASN A 288 20.88 16.07 -20.61
C ASN A 288 19.62 15.86 -19.77
N ILE A 289 18.48 15.82 -20.46
CA ILE A 289 17.15 15.62 -19.88
C ILE A 289 16.58 14.32 -20.43
N TYR A 290 16.47 13.30 -19.59
CA TYR A 290 15.98 11.98 -19.94
C TYR A 290 14.53 11.81 -19.53
N THR A 291 13.71 11.20 -20.38
CA THR A 291 12.30 10.90 -20.10
C THR A 291 12.09 9.40 -20.01
N LEU A 292 11.56 8.97 -18.87
CA LEU A 292 11.15 7.61 -18.60
C LEU A 292 9.64 7.52 -18.76
N VAL A 293 9.18 6.63 -19.62
CA VAL A 293 7.76 6.32 -19.81
C VAL A 293 7.50 4.91 -19.32
N VAL A 294 6.52 4.78 -18.45
CA VAL A 294 6.09 3.54 -17.83
C VAL A 294 4.78 3.13 -18.47
N LYS A 295 4.74 1.90 -18.95
CA LYS A 295 3.56 1.28 -19.55
C LYS A 295 3.19 0.05 -18.72
N PRO A 296 1.91 -0.18 -18.43
CA PRO A 296 1.48 -1.40 -17.78
C PRO A 296 1.53 -2.53 -18.80
N ASP A 297 2.08 -3.66 -18.39
CA ASP A 297 1.84 -4.94 -19.02
C ASP A 297 0.47 -5.40 -18.52
N TYR A 298 -0.56 -5.18 -19.34
CA TYR A 298 -1.92 -5.62 -19.00
C TYR A 298 -2.03 -7.13 -19.13
N ASP A 299 -2.39 -7.77 -18.02
CA ASP A 299 -2.85 -9.16 -17.99
C ASP A 299 -4.24 -9.17 -17.36
N GLU A 300 -5.23 -9.75 -18.03
CA GLU A 300 -6.59 -9.74 -17.52
C GLU A 300 -6.72 -10.72 -16.34
N LYS A 301 -6.68 -10.21 -15.11
CA LYS A 301 -6.92 -11.00 -13.91
C LYS A 301 -8.40 -11.29 -13.69
N VAL A 302 -8.69 -12.55 -13.36
CA VAL A 302 -10.00 -12.98 -12.89
C VAL A 302 -10.26 -12.39 -11.50
N ILE A 303 -11.44 -11.80 -11.33
CA ILE A 303 -11.91 -11.30 -10.04
C ILE A 303 -12.63 -12.43 -9.31
N HIS A 304 -12.07 -12.88 -8.19
CA HIS A 304 -12.67 -13.86 -7.30
C HIS A 304 -13.85 -13.22 -6.59
N GLY A 305 -15.04 -13.45 -7.13
CA GLY A 305 -16.11 -12.51 -6.86
C GLY A 305 -17.48 -12.94 -7.33
N CYS A 306 -18.41 -12.02 -7.19
CA CYS A 306 -19.80 -12.17 -7.58
C CYS A 306 -20.21 -11.02 -8.50
N ASN A 307 -20.50 -11.35 -9.75
CA ASN A 307 -21.13 -10.42 -10.67
C ASN A 307 -22.65 -10.58 -10.61
N PHE A 308 -23.31 -9.63 -9.97
CA PHE A 308 -24.76 -9.57 -9.85
C PHE A 308 -25.45 -8.91 -11.04
N SER A 309 -24.66 -8.34 -11.97
CA SER A 309 -25.15 -7.71 -13.18
C SER A 309 -25.53 -8.73 -14.26
N LYS A 310 -26.25 -8.25 -15.28
CA LYS A 310 -26.46 -8.96 -16.55
C LYS A 310 -25.24 -8.89 -17.47
N ASP A 311 -24.37 -7.90 -17.25
CA ASP A 311 -23.26 -7.62 -18.14
C ASP A 311 -22.05 -8.48 -17.78
N LEU A 312 -21.59 -9.28 -18.76
CA LEU A 312 -20.47 -10.20 -18.63
C LEU A 312 -19.22 -9.71 -19.38
N SER A 313 -19.32 -8.61 -20.15
CA SER A 313 -18.20 -8.13 -20.96
C SER A 313 -17.24 -7.22 -20.19
N ILE A 314 -17.65 -6.73 -19.01
CA ILE A 314 -16.90 -5.71 -18.27
C ILE A 314 -15.63 -6.30 -17.64
N ARG A 315 -15.77 -7.43 -16.93
CA ARG A 315 -14.67 -8.15 -16.25
C ARG A 315 -15.03 -9.62 -16.07
N THR A 316 -14.00 -10.45 -16.01
CA THR A 316 -14.16 -11.87 -15.72
C THR A 316 -14.26 -12.11 -14.21
N PHE A 317 -15.49 -12.32 -13.70
CA PHE A 317 -15.75 -12.77 -12.33
C PHE A 317 -15.85 -14.29 -12.24
N THR A 318 -15.39 -14.87 -11.14
CA THR A 318 -15.52 -16.33 -10.90
C THR A 318 -16.97 -16.79 -10.81
N ASN A 319 -17.88 -15.96 -10.30
CA ASN A 319 -19.31 -16.27 -10.20
C ASN A 319 -20.15 -15.18 -10.86
N ASN A 320 -21.15 -15.61 -11.63
CA ASN A 320 -22.09 -14.71 -12.32
C ASN A 320 -23.53 -15.07 -11.92
N MET A 321 -24.22 -14.14 -11.26
CA MET A 321 -25.56 -14.31 -10.69
C MET A 321 -26.43 -13.09 -11.01
N ASN A 322 -26.95 -13.01 -12.22
CA ASN A 322 -27.79 -11.87 -12.62
C ASN A 322 -29.06 -11.74 -11.75
N LEU A 323 -29.14 -10.69 -10.93
CA LEU A 323 -30.25 -10.44 -9.99
C LEU A 323 -31.60 -10.26 -10.70
N LEU A 324 -31.62 -9.77 -11.94
CA LEU A 324 -32.85 -9.57 -12.72
C LEU A 324 -33.57 -10.88 -13.07
N LYS A 325 -32.92 -12.04 -12.90
CA LYS A 325 -33.52 -13.36 -13.14
C LYS A 325 -34.33 -13.89 -11.96
N TYR A 326 -34.29 -13.22 -10.81
CA TYR A 326 -34.90 -13.70 -9.57
C TYR A 326 -36.15 -12.89 -9.19
N THR A 327 -37.04 -13.51 -8.42
CA THR A 327 -38.27 -12.89 -7.93
C THR A 327 -38.00 -11.91 -6.79
N GLU A 328 -38.84 -10.87 -6.65
CA GLU A 328 -38.78 -9.94 -5.52
C GLU A 328 -38.80 -10.67 -4.17
N ASN A 329 -38.01 -10.21 -3.19
CA ASN A 329 -37.84 -10.79 -1.85
C ASN A 329 -37.08 -12.13 -1.75
N THR A 330 -36.24 -12.45 -2.74
CA THR A 330 -35.35 -13.61 -2.68
C THR A 330 -33.95 -13.18 -2.22
N ASP A 331 -33.44 -13.78 -1.15
CA ASP A 331 -32.05 -13.61 -0.71
C ASP A 331 -31.15 -14.52 -1.54
N ILE A 332 -30.27 -13.93 -2.35
CA ILE A 332 -29.40 -14.66 -3.27
C ILE A 332 -28.00 -14.71 -2.68
N ASN A 333 -27.53 -15.89 -2.31
CA ASN A 333 -26.21 -16.07 -1.70
C ASN A 333 -25.19 -16.51 -2.75
N CYS A 334 -24.12 -15.73 -2.88
CA CYS A 334 -22.93 -16.03 -3.66
C CYS A 334 -21.75 -16.23 -2.70
N ASN A 335 -21.25 -17.46 -2.60
CA ASN A 335 -20.16 -17.81 -1.68
C ASN A 335 -18.84 -17.87 -2.45
N VAL A 336 -17.82 -17.17 -1.94
CA VAL A 336 -16.46 -17.15 -2.49
C VAL A 336 -15.50 -17.63 -1.41
N GLU A 337 -14.85 -18.76 -1.65
CA GLU A 337 -13.83 -19.32 -0.75
C GLU A 337 -12.49 -19.38 -1.48
N ILE A 338 -11.47 -18.78 -0.87
CA ILE A 338 -10.09 -18.79 -1.38
C ILE A 338 -9.16 -19.20 -0.25
N SER A 339 -8.40 -20.28 -0.43
CA SER A 339 -7.46 -20.81 0.56
C SER A 339 -6.11 -21.05 -0.09
N GLN A 340 -5.14 -20.19 0.18
CA GLN A 340 -3.78 -20.30 -0.35
C GLN A 340 -2.73 -19.93 0.72
N PRO A 341 -1.50 -20.46 0.63
CA PRO A 341 -0.43 -20.08 1.56
C PRO A 341 0.01 -18.62 1.39
N PHE A 342 -0.03 -18.11 0.16
CA PHE A 342 0.25 -16.73 -0.20
C PHE A 342 -0.76 -16.31 -1.27
N TYR A 343 -1.29 -15.09 -1.13
CA TYR A 343 -2.29 -14.53 -2.03
C TYR A 343 -1.66 -13.52 -2.99
N ASP A 344 -2.12 -13.53 -4.24
CA ASP A 344 -2.06 -12.42 -5.21
C ASP A 344 -3.38 -12.43 -6.00
N HIS A 345 -4.48 -12.01 -5.36
CA HIS A 345 -5.84 -12.14 -5.91
C HIS A 345 -6.57 -10.79 -5.91
N LEU A 346 -7.40 -10.61 -6.93
CA LEU A 346 -8.46 -9.60 -6.94
C LEU A 346 -9.75 -10.24 -6.42
N ILE A 347 -10.41 -9.58 -5.47
CA ILE A 347 -11.69 -10.02 -4.92
C ILE A 347 -12.67 -8.87 -5.07
N GLY A 348 -13.87 -9.14 -5.56
CA GLY A 348 -14.77 -8.05 -5.93
C GLY A 348 -16.24 -8.42 -6.10
N ILE A 349 -17.06 -7.37 -6.16
CA ILE A 349 -18.49 -7.43 -6.41
C ILE A 349 -18.83 -6.47 -7.54
N SER A 350 -19.68 -6.92 -8.47
CA SER A 350 -20.31 -6.06 -9.49
C SER A 350 -21.81 -6.04 -9.21
N CYS A 351 -22.40 -4.85 -9.08
CA CYS A 351 -23.78 -4.66 -8.63
C CYS A 351 -24.55 -3.72 -9.58
N PRO A 352 -25.71 -4.12 -10.12
CA PRO A 352 -26.57 -3.24 -10.92
C PRO A 352 -27.40 -2.24 -10.08
N GLY A 353 -27.14 -2.16 -8.77
CA GLY A 353 -27.83 -1.30 -7.81
C GLY A 353 -26.81 -0.65 -6.87
N THR A 354 -27.04 -0.72 -5.56
CA THR A 354 -26.13 -0.13 -4.56
C THR A 354 -25.42 -1.21 -3.76
N ILE A 355 -24.11 -1.04 -3.56
CA ILE A 355 -23.30 -1.90 -2.69
C ILE A 355 -23.38 -1.41 -1.24
N ILE A 356 -23.65 -2.32 -0.30
CA ILE A 356 -23.83 -2.01 1.13
C ILE A 356 -23.06 -3.03 2.00
N PRO A 357 -22.28 -2.60 3.02
CA PRO A 357 -21.95 -1.20 3.35
C PRO A 357 -20.98 -0.64 2.31
N ASP A 358 -20.13 0.33 2.66
CA ASP A 358 -19.09 0.82 1.75
C ASP A 358 -17.97 -0.21 1.52
N CYS A 359 -18.33 -1.33 0.90
CA CYS A 359 -17.41 -2.39 0.53
C CYS A 359 -16.32 -1.86 -0.40
N PHE A 360 -15.10 -2.35 -0.40
CA PHE A 360 -14.56 -3.30 0.57
C PHE A 360 -13.91 -2.62 1.77
N PHE A 361 -13.89 -1.29 1.84
CA PHE A 361 -13.32 -0.59 2.99
C PHE A 361 -14.08 -0.93 4.28
N GLN A 362 -15.41 -0.96 4.19
CA GLN A 362 -16.32 -1.44 5.22
C GLN A 362 -16.95 -2.77 4.80
N ILE A 363 -17.19 -3.66 5.76
CA ILE A 363 -17.77 -4.98 5.53
C ILE A 363 -18.70 -5.36 6.68
N TYR A 364 -19.63 -6.29 6.44
CA TYR A 364 -20.38 -6.93 7.53
C TYR A 364 -19.60 -8.10 8.12
N LYS A 365 -19.52 -8.15 9.45
CA LYS A 365 -19.02 -9.33 10.16
C LYS A 365 -19.96 -10.52 9.95
N PRO A 366 -19.44 -11.75 9.94
CA PRO A 366 -20.26 -12.95 9.87
C PRO A 366 -21.14 -13.01 11.11
N LEU A 367 -22.42 -13.35 10.93
CA LEU A 367 -23.38 -13.51 12.02
C LEU A 367 -22.84 -14.56 13.00
N THR A 368 -22.50 -14.14 14.21
CA THR A 368 -22.41 -15.06 15.35
C THR A 368 -23.84 -15.40 15.79
N ASN A 369 -24.06 -16.60 16.33
CA ASN A 369 -25.38 -17.23 16.56
C ASN A 369 -26.37 -16.46 17.46
N GLU A 370 -26.16 -15.18 17.77
CA GLU A 370 -27.06 -14.36 18.55
C GLU A 370 -27.63 -13.22 17.70
N LEU A 371 -28.94 -13.28 17.50
CA LEU A 371 -29.76 -12.21 16.93
C LEU A 371 -29.43 -10.86 17.59
N LYS A 372 -28.70 -9.99 16.90
CA LYS A 372 -29.00 -8.55 16.71
C LYS A 372 -27.86 -7.84 15.95
N SER A 373 -28.24 -7.14 14.88
CA SER A 373 -27.44 -6.13 14.14
C SER A 373 -26.20 -6.68 13.43
N SER A 374 -26.23 -6.70 12.09
CA SER A 374 -25.04 -6.88 11.26
C SER A 374 -24.02 -5.79 11.57
N GLU A 375 -22.99 -6.13 12.35
CA GLU A 375 -21.92 -5.21 12.76
C GLU A 375 -21.06 -4.86 11.53
N ILE A 376 -20.98 -3.56 11.21
CA ILE A 376 -20.06 -3.05 10.19
C ILE A 376 -18.68 -2.90 10.84
N THR A 377 -17.66 -3.42 10.17
CA THR A 377 -16.25 -3.27 10.56
C THR A 377 -15.41 -2.89 9.34
N TYR A 378 -14.15 -2.49 9.57
CA TYR A 378 -13.19 -2.26 8.49
C TYR A 378 -12.52 -3.56 8.06
N LEU A 379 -12.30 -3.73 6.74
CA LEU A 379 -11.69 -4.94 6.20
C LEU A 379 -10.23 -5.11 6.64
N ASP A 380 -9.46 -4.02 6.70
CA ASP A 380 -8.07 -4.04 7.19
C ASP A 380 -7.96 -4.68 8.59
N SER A 381 -8.91 -4.34 9.48
CA SER A 381 -9.00 -4.91 10.84
C SER A 381 -9.41 -6.37 10.83
N GLN A 382 -10.39 -6.73 9.98
CA GLN A 382 -10.89 -8.11 9.88
C GLN A 382 -9.86 -9.09 9.32
N LEU A 383 -9.04 -8.65 8.36
CA LEU A 383 -7.96 -9.45 7.79
C LEU A 383 -6.65 -9.34 8.57
N ASN A 384 -6.50 -8.27 9.36
CA ASN A 384 -5.29 -7.94 10.11
C ASN A 384 -4.04 -7.91 9.20
N ILE A 385 -4.19 -7.31 8.03
CA ILE A 385 -3.12 -7.07 7.05
C ILE A 385 -3.19 -5.62 6.57
N GLY A 386 -2.04 -4.96 6.38
CA GLY A 386 -2.00 -3.61 5.84
C GLY A 386 -1.90 -3.52 4.32
N ASN A 387 -1.75 -4.66 3.61
CA ASN A 387 -1.54 -4.70 2.16
C ASN A 387 -2.80 -5.03 1.37
N ILE A 388 -3.77 -4.15 1.55
CA ILE A 388 -5.01 -4.13 0.78
C ILE A 388 -5.01 -2.90 -0.13
N GLU A 389 -5.26 -3.11 -1.42
CA GLU A 389 -5.51 -2.02 -2.36
C GLU A 389 -6.98 -2.05 -2.76
N TYR A 390 -7.66 -0.92 -2.63
CA TYR A 390 -9.08 -0.77 -2.93
C TYR A 390 -9.27 -0.09 -4.28
N TYR A 391 -10.16 -0.62 -5.10
CA TYR A 391 -10.50 -0.08 -6.41
C TYR A 391 -12.01 0.04 -6.58
N GLU A 392 -12.42 1.10 -7.25
CA GLU A 392 -13.82 1.37 -7.61
C GLU A 392 -13.89 1.60 -9.12
N ASP A 393 -14.94 1.07 -9.74
CA ASP A 393 -15.23 1.22 -11.15
C ASP A 393 -16.72 1.37 -11.37
N ILE A 394 -17.11 2.13 -12.39
CA ILE A 394 -18.50 2.32 -12.78
C ILE A 394 -18.60 2.04 -14.26
N HIS A 395 -19.44 1.08 -14.63
CA HIS A 395 -19.75 0.79 -16.02
C HIS A 395 -21.26 0.86 -16.23
N GLU A 396 -21.69 1.88 -16.99
CA GLU A 396 -23.10 2.26 -17.12
C GLU A 396 -23.73 2.51 -15.74
N ASN A 397 -24.69 1.68 -15.33
CA ASN A 397 -25.36 1.73 -14.03
C ASN A 397 -24.82 0.68 -13.05
N ASN A 398 -23.77 -0.08 -13.41
CA ASN A 398 -23.18 -1.08 -12.52
C ASN A 398 -22.05 -0.47 -11.71
N GLU A 399 -22.17 -0.57 -10.40
CA GLU A 399 -21.11 -0.26 -9.44
C GLU A 399 -20.23 -1.50 -9.25
N ILE A 400 -18.93 -1.36 -9.45
CA ILE A 400 -17.95 -2.42 -9.25
C ILE A 400 -16.99 -1.97 -8.17
N ARG A 401 -16.84 -2.81 -7.14
CA ARG A 401 -15.86 -2.60 -6.09
C ARG A 401 -14.96 -3.81 -6.02
N ILE A 402 -13.66 -3.57 -5.88
CA ILE A 402 -12.62 -4.60 -5.89
C ILE A 402 -11.63 -4.25 -4.77
N PHE A 403 -11.08 -5.27 -4.13
CA PHE A 403 -9.85 -5.12 -3.38
C PHE A 403 -8.85 -6.20 -3.77
N SER A 404 -7.58 -5.88 -3.64
CA SER A 404 -6.47 -6.81 -3.84
C SER A 404 -5.88 -7.23 -2.51
N ILE A 405 -5.56 -8.52 -2.37
CA ILE A 405 -4.71 -9.02 -1.29
C ILE A 405 -3.41 -9.55 -1.91
N VAL A 406 -2.28 -9.08 -1.39
CA VAL A 406 -0.96 -9.63 -1.68
C VAL A 406 -0.25 -10.02 -0.38
N GLY A 407 0.14 -11.29 -0.28
CA GLY A 407 0.86 -11.84 0.88
C GLY A 407 0.11 -12.94 1.62
N ALA A 408 0.61 -13.33 2.79
CA ALA A 408 -0.06 -14.30 3.66
C ALA A 408 -1.02 -13.60 4.62
N ILE A 409 -2.15 -14.24 4.92
CA ILE A 409 -3.06 -13.77 5.97
C ILE A 409 -2.83 -14.55 7.28
N PRO A 410 -2.78 -13.87 8.44
CA PRO A 410 -2.40 -14.49 9.70
C PRO A 410 -3.46 -15.47 10.22
N GLN A 411 -4.75 -15.15 10.04
CA GLN A 411 -5.87 -15.96 10.48
C GLN A 411 -6.94 -16.00 9.40
N SER A 412 -7.67 -17.12 9.34
CA SER A 412 -8.78 -17.25 8.41
C SER A 412 -9.88 -16.25 8.79
N ALA A 413 -10.44 -15.57 7.79
CA ALA A 413 -11.46 -14.55 8.00
C ALA A 413 -12.66 -14.78 7.09
N SER A 414 -13.83 -14.35 7.56
CA SER A 414 -15.05 -14.34 6.76
C SER A 414 -15.77 -13.01 6.93
N PHE A 415 -16.46 -12.57 5.88
CA PHE A 415 -17.21 -11.33 5.86
C PHE A 415 -18.18 -11.29 4.69
N THR A 416 -19.13 -10.35 4.74
CA THR A 416 -20.20 -10.24 3.75
C THR A 416 -20.31 -8.83 3.19
N CYS A 417 -20.58 -8.75 1.89
CA CYS A 417 -21.00 -7.54 1.17
C CYS A 417 -22.34 -7.78 0.50
N MET A 418 -23.17 -6.75 0.39
CA MET A 418 -24.50 -6.86 -0.20
C MET A 418 -24.61 -6.00 -1.46
N CYS A 419 -25.29 -6.52 -2.47
CA CYS A 419 -25.77 -5.78 -3.62
C CYS A 419 -27.29 -5.66 -3.51
N LYS A 420 -27.79 -4.43 -3.37
CA LYS A 420 -29.22 -4.14 -3.26
C LYS A 420 -29.74 -3.49 -4.53
N MET A 421 -30.72 -4.13 -5.16
CA MET A 421 -31.45 -3.61 -6.32
C MET A 421 -32.94 -3.68 -6.02
N ASP A 422 -33.56 -2.53 -5.74
CA ASP A 422 -34.95 -2.42 -5.28
C ASP A 422 -35.24 -3.32 -4.07
N LYS A 423 -36.03 -4.39 -4.26
CA LYS A 423 -36.40 -5.39 -3.23
C LYS A 423 -35.62 -6.71 -3.35
N ILE A 424 -34.65 -6.79 -4.26
CA ILE A 424 -33.81 -7.97 -4.45
C ILE A 424 -32.45 -7.69 -3.81
N THR A 425 -31.96 -8.65 -3.04
CA THR A 425 -30.68 -8.52 -2.34
C THR A 425 -29.78 -9.72 -2.65
N GLY A 426 -28.62 -9.44 -3.24
CA GLY A 426 -27.54 -10.39 -3.41
C GLY A 426 -26.54 -10.27 -2.27
N PHE A 427 -26.24 -11.37 -1.59
CA PHE A 427 -25.23 -11.48 -0.55
C PHE A 427 -23.99 -12.14 -1.13
N MET A 428 -22.86 -11.44 -1.08
CA MET A 428 -21.54 -11.98 -1.37
C MET A 428 -20.88 -12.35 -0.05
N ASN A 429 -20.76 -13.65 0.24
CA ASN A 429 -20.10 -14.14 1.44
C ASN A 429 -18.70 -14.61 1.08
N ILE A 430 -17.68 -13.99 1.68
CA ILE A 430 -16.27 -14.26 1.39
C ILE A 430 -15.66 -15.01 2.56
N LYS A 431 -14.86 -16.03 2.26
CA LYS A 431 -14.01 -16.74 3.22
C LYS A 431 -12.59 -16.83 2.67
N ILE A 432 -11.64 -16.31 3.44
CA ILE A 432 -10.21 -16.31 3.10
C ILE A 432 -9.48 -17.16 4.14
N GLY A 433 -8.81 -18.22 3.70
CA GLY A 433 -8.12 -19.19 4.56
C GLY A 433 -6.69 -18.77 4.94
N SER A 434 -6.31 -18.97 6.20
CA SER A 434 -4.90 -18.78 6.61
C SER A 434 -3.95 -19.82 6.01
N ALA A 435 -2.68 -19.41 5.86
CA ALA A 435 -1.61 -20.27 5.38
C ALA A 435 -1.41 -21.55 6.23
N TYR A 436 -1.72 -21.48 7.53
CA TYR A 436 -1.62 -22.59 8.47
C TYR A 436 -2.56 -23.76 8.11
N TYR A 437 -3.78 -23.45 7.63
CA TYR A 437 -4.74 -24.47 7.18
C TYR A 437 -4.31 -25.15 5.87
N ALA A 438 -3.67 -24.41 4.96
CA ALA A 438 -3.12 -24.96 3.72
C ALA A 438 -1.92 -25.88 3.96
N PHE A 439 -1.11 -25.59 4.99
CA PHE A 439 -0.01 -26.46 5.42
C PHE A 439 -0.52 -27.74 6.08
N LEU A 440 -1.48 -27.64 7.01
CA LEU A 440 -2.09 -28.80 7.65
C LEU A 440 -2.81 -29.72 6.65
N SER A 441 -3.56 -29.17 5.69
CA SER A 441 -4.25 -29.98 4.69
C SER A 441 -3.28 -30.76 3.79
N LYS A 442 -2.15 -30.16 3.41
CA LYS A 442 -1.06 -30.86 2.70
C LYS A 442 -0.39 -31.95 3.55
N LEU A 443 -0.19 -31.70 4.84
CA LEU A 443 0.30 -32.74 5.76
C LEU A 443 -0.68 -33.92 5.83
N PHE A 444 -1.98 -33.67 5.99
CA PHE A 444 -2.98 -34.75 6.01
C PHE A 444 -2.98 -35.58 4.72
N ILE A 445 -2.83 -34.95 3.55
CA ILE A 445 -2.74 -35.67 2.26
C ILE A 445 -1.50 -36.59 2.20
N ILE A 446 -0.40 -36.25 2.87
CA ILE A 446 0.83 -37.06 2.90
C ILE A 446 0.74 -38.14 3.99
N PHE A 447 0.23 -37.79 5.18
CA PHE A 447 0.20 -38.67 6.34
C PHE A 447 -0.89 -39.74 6.26
N ILE A 448 -2.05 -39.45 5.66
CA ILE A 448 -3.12 -40.45 5.47
C ILE A 448 -2.63 -41.68 4.68
N PRO A 449 -2.06 -41.54 3.47
CA PRO A 449 -1.56 -42.70 2.73
C PRO A 449 -0.38 -43.39 3.42
N LEU A 450 0.52 -42.67 4.09
CA LEU A 450 1.60 -43.27 4.88
C LEU A 450 1.07 -44.09 6.07
N PHE A 451 0.01 -43.62 6.72
CA PHE A 451 -0.66 -44.35 7.80
C PHE A 451 -1.36 -45.61 7.28
N PHE A 452 -1.98 -45.56 6.10
CA PHE A 452 -2.56 -46.73 5.43
C PHE A 452 -1.52 -47.68 4.81
N MET A 453 -0.29 -47.24 4.56
CA MET A 453 0.82 -48.14 4.17
C MET A 453 1.50 -48.78 5.38
N TRP A 454 1.28 -48.25 6.58
CA TRP A 454 1.86 -48.76 7.82
C TRP A 454 0.94 -49.76 8.55
N LEU A 455 -0.38 -49.60 8.39
CA LEU A 455 -1.40 -50.62 8.70
C LEU A 455 -1.40 -51.73 7.65
#